data_AF-F9WI58-F1
#
_entry.id   AF-F9WI58-F1
#
_cell.length_a   1.000
_cell.length_b   1.000
_cell.length_c   1.000
_cell.angle_alpha   90.00
_cell.angle_beta   90.00
_cell.angle_gamma   90.00
#
_symmetry.space_group_name_H-M   'P 1'
#
loop_
_entity.id
_entity.type
_entity.pdbx_description
1 polymer ?
#
loop_
_entity_poly.entity_id
_entity_poly.type
_entity_poly.pdbx_seq_one_letter_code
_entity_poly.pdbx_strand_id
1 'polypeptide(L)'
;MVQTKGFQGLQRLIAARVEYMGEVIDGLTRLLFHRMTCEVKPSDEGVHESYPLTITRCGLKSIPQCTMPEKRFRFLKEFRRSLPSYRHKDVIVESVRRGAVVVISGGAGCGKTTQIPQMLYDEEGLFDKNLQVI
;
A
#
# COMPACT_ATOMS: atom_id res chain seq x y z
N MET A 1 25.44 0.34 10.36
CA MET A 1 24.30 0.70 9.49
C MET A 1 23.98 -0.52 8.64
N VAL A 2 22.86 -1.19 8.92
CA VAL A 2 22.49 -2.46 8.28
C VAL A 2 21.71 -2.16 7.00
N GLN A 3 22.22 -2.60 5.84
CA GLN A 3 21.52 -2.49 4.56
C GLN A 3 20.57 -3.68 4.39
N THR A 4 19.27 -3.42 4.29
CA THR A 4 18.24 -4.44 4.07
C THR A 4 18.00 -4.65 2.57
N LYS A 5 18.22 -5.87 2.05
CA LYS A 5 17.84 -6.27 0.67
C LYS A 5 16.35 -6.64 0.63
N GLY A 6 15.48 -5.65 0.67
CA GLY A 6 14.06 -5.94 0.86
C GLY A 6 13.08 -4.87 0.42
N PHE A 7 13.35 -4.09 -0.62
CA PHE A 7 12.31 -3.26 -1.24
C PHE A 7 12.52 -3.19 -2.77
N GLN A 8 11.87 -4.09 -3.52
CA GLN A 8 11.76 -4.04 -4.99
C GLN A 8 10.84 -2.89 -5.49
N GLY A 9 10.78 -1.77 -4.78
CA GLY A 9 9.88 -0.66 -5.09
C GLY A 9 10.34 0.71 -4.59
N LEU A 10 11.60 0.86 -4.18
CA LEU A 10 12.11 2.14 -3.71
C LEU A 10 12.41 3.05 -4.92
N GLN A 11 11.38 3.78 -5.38
CA GLN A 11 11.59 4.89 -6.29
C GLN A 11 12.40 5.97 -5.58
N ARG A 12 13.57 6.33 -6.15
CA ARG A 12 14.36 7.46 -5.66
C ARG A 12 13.57 8.74 -5.96
N LEU A 13 12.87 9.26 -4.94
CA LEU A 13 12.18 10.54 -5.02
C LEU A 13 13.21 11.67 -5.14
N ILE A 14 12.94 12.65 -5.99
CA ILE A 14 13.83 13.80 -6.22
C ILE A 14 13.96 14.58 -4.90
N ALA A 15 15.19 14.65 -4.39
CA ALA A 15 15.53 14.97 -3.00
C ALA A 15 14.98 16.29 -2.46
N ALA A 16 14.80 17.31 -3.32
CA ALA A 16 14.47 18.67 -2.89
C ALA A 16 13.12 18.80 -2.15
N ARG A 17 12.15 17.90 -2.38
CA ARG A 17 10.84 17.92 -1.70
C ARG A 17 10.76 16.93 -0.53
N VAL A 18 11.71 16.00 -0.44
CA VAL A 18 11.72 14.90 0.52
C VAL A 18 12.33 15.31 1.84
N GLU A 19 13.31 16.22 1.86
CA GLU A 19 13.96 16.67 3.10
C GLU A 19 12.97 17.32 4.07
N TYR A 20 12.10 18.21 3.58
CA TYR A 20 11.09 18.88 4.42
C TYR A 20 9.99 17.94 4.94
N MET A 21 9.60 16.94 4.14
CA MET A 21 8.61 15.94 4.56
C MET A 21 9.23 14.82 5.40
N GLY A 22 10.54 14.62 5.29
CA GLY A 22 11.28 13.57 5.99
C GLY A 22 11.21 13.72 7.50
N GLU A 23 11.40 14.94 8.02
CA GLU A 23 11.29 15.19 9.47
C GLU A 23 9.86 15.00 9.99
N VAL A 24 8.85 15.42 9.22
CA VAL A 24 7.44 15.26 9.61
C VAL A 24 7.05 13.77 9.61
N ILE A 25 7.45 13.03 8.58
CA ILE A 25 7.21 11.59 8.48
C ILE A 25 7.97 10.85 9.58
N ASP A 26 9.24 11.19 9.83
CA ASP A 26 10.00 10.60 10.94
C ASP A 26 9.32 10.89 12.28
N GLY A 27 8.95 12.14 12.56
CA GLY A 27 8.23 12.52 13.77
C GLY A 27 6.93 11.73 13.98
N LEU A 28 6.17 11.47 12.92
CA LEU A 28 4.93 10.68 12.97
C LEU A 28 5.16 9.17 13.10
N THR A 29 6.25 8.65 12.53
CA THR A 29 6.44 7.19 12.36
C THR A 29 7.49 6.59 13.29
N ARG A 30 8.33 7.41 13.93
CA ARG A 30 9.45 6.96 14.79
C ARG A 30 9.00 6.03 15.92
N LEU A 31 7.84 6.30 16.53
CA LEU A 31 7.26 5.46 17.59
C LEU A 31 6.74 4.10 17.07
N LEU A 32 6.40 4.03 15.78
CA LEU A 32 5.90 2.82 15.14
C LEU A 32 6.99 2.02 14.43
N PHE A 33 8.16 2.65 14.20
CA PHE A 33 9.24 2.11 13.36
C PHE A 33 9.74 0.75 13.83
N HIS A 34 9.89 0.57 15.14
CA HIS A 34 10.25 -0.71 15.72
C HIS A 34 9.23 -1.78 15.34
N ARG A 35 7.93 -1.57 15.61
CA ARG A 35 6.88 -2.53 15.23
C ARG A 35 6.82 -2.82 13.73
N MET A 36 7.13 -1.84 12.89
CA MET A 36 7.12 -2.01 11.44
C MET A 36 8.29 -2.85 10.91
N THR A 37 9.42 -2.84 11.62
CA THR A 37 10.68 -3.45 11.13
C THR A 37 11.07 -4.73 11.88
N CYS A 38 10.43 -5.05 13.01
CA CYS A 38 10.71 -6.26 13.80
C CYS A 38 10.61 -7.57 13.02
N GLU A 39 9.71 -7.68 12.05
CA GLU A 39 9.49 -8.91 11.27
C GLU A 39 10.32 -8.96 9.98
N VAL A 40 11.14 -7.93 9.71
CA VAL A 40 12.01 -7.89 8.53
C VAL A 40 13.23 -8.77 8.79
N LYS A 41 13.37 -9.86 8.03
CA LYS A 41 14.54 -10.72 8.10
C LYS A 41 15.79 -9.97 7.59
N PRO A 42 16.88 -9.87 8.37
CA PRO A 42 18.16 -9.39 7.87
C PRO A 42 18.69 -10.37 6.82
N SER A 43 19.25 -9.86 5.74
CA SER A 43 19.75 -10.69 4.63
C SER A 43 21.19 -11.13 4.88
N ASP A 44 21.49 -12.38 4.52
CA ASP A 44 22.82 -12.98 4.59
C ASP A 44 23.75 -12.40 3.51
N GLU A 45 25.05 -12.31 3.81
CA GLU A 45 26.09 -11.68 2.96
C GLU A 45 26.44 -12.54 1.72
N GLY A 46 25.47 -12.72 0.82
CA GLY A 46 25.65 -13.40 -0.47
C GLY A 46 25.91 -12.44 -1.63
N VAL A 47 26.82 -12.84 -2.52
CA VAL A 47 27.22 -12.16 -3.77
C VAL A 47 25.99 -11.69 -4.55
N HIS A 48 25.96 -10.39 -4.88
CA HIS A 48 24.89 -9.76 -5.64
C HIS A 48 24.95 -10.19 -7.11
N GLU A 49 24.05 -11.08 -7.53
CA GLU A 49 23.78 -11.29 -8.95
C GLU A 49 22.87 -10.15 -9.43
N SER A 50 23.44 -9.22 -10.20
CA SER A 50 22.71 -8.11 -10.82
C SER A 50 21.80 -8.64 -11.90
N TYR A 51 20.53 -8.93 -11.59
CA TYR A 51 19.54 -9.16 -12.64
C TYR A 51 19.26 -7.82 -13.35
N PRO A 52 19.56 -7.68 -14.66
CA PRO A 52 19.13 -6.52 -15.42
C PRO A 52 17.60 -6.54 -15.50
N LEU A 53 16.95 -5.78 -14.62
CA LEU A 53 15.52 -5.55 -14.70
C LEU A 53 15.26 -4.56 -15.84
N THR A 54 15.07 -5.07 -17.06
CA THR A 54 14.46 -4.29 -18.13
C THR A 54 13.01 -4.04 -17.73
N ILE A 55 12.71 -2.88 -17.14
CA ILE A 55 11.35 -2.47 -16.84
C ILE A 55 10.69 -2.06 -18.16
N THR A 56 10.10 -3.01 -18.87
CA THR A 56 9.13 -2.69 -19.91
C THR A 56 7.95 -2.03 -19.22
N ARG A 57 7.65 -0.76 -19.53
CA ARG A 57 6.38 -0.12 -19.13
C ARG A 57 5.25 -0.80 -19.91
N CYS A 58 4.82 -1.97 -19.43
CA CYS A 58 3.62 -2.64 -19.89
C CYS A 58 2.41 -1.91 -19.27
N GLY A 59 2.10 -0.71 -19.77
CA GLY A 59 0.78 -0.12 -19.51
C GLY A 59 -0.28 -1.05 -20.08
N LEU A 60 -1.35 -1.28 -19.32
CA LEU A 60 -2.50 -2.02 -19.86
C LEU A 60 -3.16 -1.14 -20.93
N LYS A 61 -3.30 -1.63 -22.16
CA LYS A 61 -3.94 -0.86 -23.26
C LYS A 61 -5.41 -0.56 -22.98
N SER A 62 -6.03 -1.36 -22.12
CA SER A 62 -7.41 -1.24 -21.69
C SER A 62 -7.59 -1.94 -20.34
N ILE A 63 -8.66 -1.57 -19.62
CA ILE A 63 -9.04 -2.24 -18.38
C ILE A 63 -9.41 -3.70 -18.70
N PRO A 64 -8.75 -4.69 -18.08
CA PRO A 64 -9.07 -6.09 -18.30
C PRO A 64 -10.52 -6.38 -17.91
N GLN A 65 -11.32 -6.92 -18.82
CA GLN A 65 -12.65 -7.43 -18.49
C GLN A 65 -12.50 -8.80 -17.83
N CYS A 66 -12.58 -8.83 -16.50
CA CYS A 66 -12.55 -10.07 -15.74
C CYS A 66 -13.98 -10.58 -15.51
N THR A 67 -14.34 -11.68 -16.18
CA THR A 67 -15.60 -12.38 -15.91
C THR A 67 -15.39 -13.37 -14.77
N MET A 68 -15.74 -12.97 -13.54
CA MET A 68 -15.60 -13.82 -12.36
C MET A 68 -16.92 -14.57 -12.07
N PRO A 69 -16.89 -15.90 -11.84
CA PRO A 69 -18.09 -16.65 -11.49
C PRO A 69 -18.77 -16.06 -10.24
N GLU A 70 -20.10 -15.93 -10.28
CA GLU A 70 -20.88 -15.26 -9.23
C GLU A 70 -20.63 -15.86 -7.83
N LYS A 71 -20.53 -17.19 -7.74
CA LYS A 71 -20.20 -17.90 -6.50
C LYS A 71 -18.85 -17.45 -5.91
N ARG A 72 -17.83 -17.32 -6.76
CA ARG A 72 -16.48 -16.88 -6.35
C ARG A 72 -16.49 -15.41 -5.93
N PHE A 73 -17.25 -14.58 -6.64
CA PHE A 73 -17.42 -13.18 -6.29
C PHE A 73 -18.07 -13.01 -4.90
N ARG A 74 -19.16 -13.74 -4.62
CA ARG A 74 -19.82 -13.72 -3.30
C ARG A 74 -18.87 -14.15 -2.19
N PHE A 75 -18.17 -15.28 -2.37
CA PHE A 75 -17.17 -15.75 -1.41
C PHE A 75 -16.09 -14.69 -1.13
N LEU A 76 -15.50 -14.10 -2.17
CA LEU A 76 -14.47 -13.06 -1.99
C LEU A 76 -15.03 -11.82 -1.29
N LYS A 77 -16.28 -11.44 -1.55
CA LYS A 77 -16.93 -10.30 -0.89
C LYS A 77 -17.09 -10.53 0.60
N GLU A 78 -17.49 -11.74 1.01
CA GLU A 78 -17.62 -12.13 2.42
C GLU A 78 -16.26 -12.25 3.10
N PHE A 79 -15.27 -12.83 2.43
CA PHE A 79 -13.90 -12.90 2.94
C PHE A 79 -13.30 -11.52 3.18
N ARG A 80 -13.51 -10.57 2.26
CA ARG A 80 -13.05 -9.17 2.47
C ARG A 80 -13.70 -8.55 3.71
N ARG A 81 -14.98 -8.82 3.95
CA ARG A 81 -15.73 -8.32 5.13
C ARG A 81 -15.25 -8.94 6.45
N SER A 82 -14.65 -10.13 6.42
CA SER A 82 -14.15 -10.78 7.63
C SER A 82 -12.78 -10.25 8.09
N LEU A 83 -12.02 -9.59 7.21
CA LEU A 83 -10.70 -9.06 7.53
C LEU A 83 -10.78 -7.93 8.58
N PRO A 84 -9.86 -7.86 9.55
CA PRO A 84 -9.90 -6.85 10.61
C PRO A 84 -9.95 -5.41 10.09
N SER A 85 -9.21 -5.09 9.02
CA SER A 85 -9.23 -3.75 8.43
C SER A 85 -10.60 -3.30 7.94
N TYR A 86 -11.49 -4.23 7.57
CA TYR A 86 -12.84 -3.91 7.10
C TYR A 86 -13.72 -3.31 8.17
N ARG A 87 -13.53 -3.72 9.42
CA ARG A 87 -14.28 -3.19 10.57
C ARG A 87 -13.98 -1.71 10.84
N HIS A 88 -12.87 -1.20 10.31
CA HIS A 88 -12.43 0.18 10.49
C HIS A 88 -12.69 1.07 9.26
N LYS A 89 -13.48 0.60 8.28
CA LYS A 89 -13.73 1.32 7.01
C LYS A 89 -14.13 2.78 7.27
N ASP A 90 -15.16 3.00 8.09
CA ASP A 90 -15.74 4.33 8.27
C ASP A 90 -14.75 5.30 8.92
N VAL A 91 -13.99 4.83 9.93
CA VAL A 91 -12.95 5.62 10.60
C VAL A 91 -11.82 5.98 9.64
N ILE A 92 -11.42 5.03 8.77
CA ILE A 92 -10.37 5.26 7.78
C ILE A 92 -10.82 6.29 6.76
N VAL A 93 -12.02 6.14 6.19
CA VAL A 93 -12.59 7.06 5.21
C VAL A 93 -12.70 8.47 5.79
N GLU A 94 -13.25 8.60 6.99
CA GLU A 94 -13.42 9.89 7.64
C GLU A 94 -12.07 10.55 7.97
N SER A 95 -11.08 9.76 8.39
CA SER A 95 -9.73 10.26 8.62
C SER A 95 -9.10 10.82 7.34
N VAL A 96 -9.31 10.14 6.20
CA VAL A 96 -8.81 10.59 4.89
C VAL A 96 -9.56 11.84 4.40
N ARG A 97 -10.87 11.93 4.62
CA ARG A 97 -11.64 13.14 4.28
C ARG A 97 -11.15 14.37 5.05
N ARG A 98 -10.77 14.19 6.32
CA ARG A 98 -10.35 15.29 7.20
C ARG A 98 -8.87 15.64 7.10
N GLY A 99 -8.02 14.72 6.66
CA GLY A 99 -6.57 14.86 6.74
C GLY A 99 -5.88 14.62 5.41
N ALA A 100 -5.00 15.56 5.02
CA ALA A 100 -4.15 15.40 3.85
C ALA A 100 -3.13 14.25 4.00
N VAL A 101 -2.76 13.91 5.24
CA VAL A 101 -1.88 12.80 5.58
C VAL A 101 -2.50 12.01 6.72
N VAL A 102 -2.63 10.69 6.55
CA VAL A 102 -3.21 9.78 7.56
C VAL A 102 -2.25 8.62 7.78
N VAL A 103 -1.92 8.34 9.04
CA VAL A 103 -1.10 7.19 9.43
C VAL A 103 -2.01 6.08 9.92
N ILE A 104 -2.00 4.94 9.23
CA ILE A 104 -2.79 3.76 9.59
C ILE A 104 -1.86 2.63 10.04
N SER A 105 -1.99 2.21 11.30
CA SER A 105 -1.18 1.13 11.88
C SER A 105 -2.01 -0.14 12.11
N GLY A 106 -1.36 -1.30 12.05
CA GLY A 106 -1.98 -2.61 12.33
C GLY A 106 -1.05 -3.76 11.98
N GLY A 107 -1.26 -4.95 12.56
CA GLY A 107 -0.40 -6.13 12.35
C GLY A 107 -0.38 -6.65 10.91
N ALA A 108 0.57 -7.54 10.57
CA ALA A 108 0.57 -8.22 9.27
C ALA A 108 -0.69 -9.07 9.08
N GLY A 109 -1.11 -9.30 7.84
CA GLY A 109 -2.30 -10.12 7.53
C GLY A 109 -3.67 -9.49 7.88
N CYS A 110 -3.72 -8.35 8.55
CA CYS A 110 -5.00 -7.72 8.93
C CYS A 110 -5.76 -7.07 7.77
N GLY A 111 -5.19 -7.05 6.57
CA GLY A 111 -5.84 -6.59 5.33
C GLY A 111 -5.50 -5.16 4.89
N LYS A 112 -4.61 -4.41 5.57
CA LYS A 112 -4.29 -3.01 5.23
C LYS A 112 -3.99 -2.77 3.75
N THR A 113 -2.96 -3.43 3.22
CA THR A 113 -2.45 -3.21 1.85
C THR A 113 -3.46 -3.60 0.77
N THR A 114 -4.36 -4.54 1.06
CA THR A 114 -5.32 -5.05 0.07
C THR A 114 -6.70 -4.40 0.19
N GLN A 115 -7.13 -4.04 1.40
CA GLN A 115 -8.47 -3.54 1.67
C GLN A 115 -8.56 -2.01 1.63
N ILE A 116 -7.56 -1.30 2.18
CA ILE A 116 -7.63 0.17 2.29
C ILE A 116 -7.74 0.83 0.90
N PRO A 117 -6.90 0.50 -0.10
CA PRO A 117 -7.04 1.09 -1.43
C PRO A 117 -8.43 0.84 -2.04
N GLN A 118 -8.96 -0.39 -1.88
CA GLN A 118 -10.29 -0.74 -2.38
C GLN A 118 -11.40 0.05 -1.67
N MET A 119 -11.33 0.20 -0.35
CA MET A 119 -12.31 0.95 0.44
C MET A 119 -12.38 2.41 0.02
N LEU A 120 -11.22 3.03 -0.16
CA LEU A 120 -11.13 4.42 -0.57
C LEU A 120 -11.63 4.60 -2.01
N TYR A 121 -11.34 3.64 -2.90
CA TYR A 121 -11.85 3.65 -4.28
C TYR A 121 -13.38 3.46 -4.36
N ASP A 122 -13.92 2.55 -3.56
CA ASP A 122 -15.36 2.26 -3.56
C ASP A 122 -16.17 3.45 -3.00
N GLU A 123 -15.58 4.21 -2.08
CA GLU A 123 -16.21 5.34 -1.39
C GLU A 123 -16.60 6.47 -2.36
N GLU A 124 -17.82 6.98 -2.19
CA GLU A 124 -18.33 8.07 -3.02
C GLU A 124 -17.74 9.42 -2.61
N GLY A 125 -17.45 10.24 -3.62
CA GLY A 125 -16.94 11.60 -3.45
C GLY A 125 -15.47 11.69 -3.02
N LEU A 126 -14.76 10.55 -2.86
CA LEU A 126 -13.34 10.57 -2.48
C LEU A 126 -12.41 10.64 -3.70
N PHE A 127 -12.75 9.93 -4.78
CA PHE A 127 -12.05 9.99 -6.04
C PHE A 127 -13.04 10.18 -7.19
N ASP A 128 -12.62 10.89 -8.24
CA ASP A 128 -13.37 10.93 -9.48
C ASP A 128 -13.22 9.58 -10.20
N LYS A 129 -14.30 8.79 -10.20
CA LYS A 129 -14.35 7.48 -10.85
C LYS A 129 -14.29 7.59 -12.38
N ASN A 130 -14.46 8.79 -12.94
CA ASN A 130 -14.31 9.05 -14.37
C ASN A 130 -12.87 9.34 -14.76
N LEU A 131 -11.96 9.57 -13.81
CA LEU A 131 -10.53 9.62 -14.10
C LEU A 131 -10.06 8.21 -14.48
N GLN A 132 -9.90 7.97 -15.78
CA GLN A 132 -9.26 6.76 -16.28
C GLN A 132 -7.75 6.84 -15.97
N VAL A 133 -7.32 6.13 -14.94
CA VAL A 133 -5.89 5.88 -14.71
C VAL A 133 -5.55 4.63 -15.50
N ILE A 134 -5.02 4.83 -16.72
CA ILE A 134 -4.48 3.77 -17.61
C ILE A 134 -2.96 3.66 -17.40
#